data_AF-A0A1F3C627-F1
#
_entry.id   AF-A0A1F3C627-F1
#
_cell.length_a   1.000
_cell.length_b   1.000
_cell.length_c   1.000
_cell.angle_alpha   90.00
_cell.angle_beta   90.00
_cell.angle_gamma   90.00
#
_symmetry.space_group_name_H-M   'P 1'
#
loop_
_entity.id
_entity.type
_entity.pdbx_description
1 polymer ?
#
loop_
_entity_poly.entity_id
_entity_poly.type
_entity_poly.pdbx_seq_one_letter_code
_entity_poly.pdbx_strand_id
1 'polypeptide(L)'
;MTKSNIESLIFKKKSKDILIEETLSSLSALLADVFTGDDVNELKTEFPEDLKLVDIGIELLHVAMYLESKEFETPAIEVSIKLIIDKQDYELGTYSLIFDENFEQIDEVLNLD
;
A
#
# COMPACT_ATOMS: atom_id res chain seq x y z
N MET A 1 -27.06 11.67 4.33
CA MET A 1 -26.65 10.29 3.99
C MET A 1 -25.57 9.91 4.99
N THR A 2 -25.74 8.85 5.79
CA THR A 2 -24.81 8.47 6.87
C THR A 2 -23.60 7.71 6.32
N LYS A 3 -22.40 7.91 6.91
CA LYS A 3 -21.14 7.25 6.54
C LYS A 3 -21.27 5.72 6.37
N SER A 4 -21.99 5.09 7.29
CA SER A 4 -22.28 3.65 7.27
C SER A 4 -23.05 3.20 6.02
N ASN A 5 -23.89 4.05 5.43
CA ASN A 5 -24.61 3.70 4.20
C ASN A 5 -23.70 3.74 2.97
N ILE A 6 -22.72 4.65 2.95
CA ILE A 6 -21.73 4.77 1.87
C ILE A 6 -20.75 3.60 1.93
N GLU A 7 -20.22 3.29 3.13
CA GLU A 7 -19.34 2.13 3.34
C GLU A 7 -20.07 0.82 2.98
N SER A 8 -21.33 0.65 3.41
CA SER A 8 -22.17 -0.51 3.05
C SER A 8 -22.49 -0.60 1.55
N LEU A 9 -22.54 0.52 0.84
CA LEU A 9 -22.81 0.54 -0.60
C LEU A 9 -21.58 0.14 -1.42
N ILE A 10 -20.40 0.53 -0.93
CA ILE A 10 -19.13 0.36 -1.63
C ILE A 10 -18.50 -0.99 -1.25
N PHE A 11 -18.24 -1.26 0.03
CA PHE A 11 -17.58 -2.46 0.57
C PHE A 11 -18.45 -3.73 0.63
N LYS A 12 -19.35 -3.94 -0.34
CA LYS A 12 -20.32 -5.06 -0.32
C LYS A 12 -19.68 -6.45 -0.34
N LYS A 13 -18.47 -6.59 -0.92
CA LYS A 13 -17.76 -7.87 -1.01
C LYS A 13 -16.57 -7.98 -0.05
N LYS A 14 -15.78 -6.92 0.13
CA LYS A 14 -14.65 -6.86 1.08
C LYS A 14 -14.78 -5.63 1.95
N SER A 15 -14.44 -5.75 3.24
CA SER A 15 -14.36 -4.59 4.14
C SER A 15 -13.07 -3.81 3.91
N LYS A 16 -13.04 -2.55 4.36
CA LYS A 16 -11.84 -1.72 4.40
C LYS A 16 -10.66 -2.44 5.08
N ASP A 17 -10.93 -3.14 6.18
CA ASP A 17 -9.89 -3.81 6.96
C ASP A 17 -9.27 -4.98 6.16
N ILE A 18 -10.07 -5.69 5.36
CA ILE A 18 -9.56 -6.74 4.46
C ILE A 18 -8.63 -6.14 3.39
N LEU A 19 -8.99 -5.00 2.81
CA LEU A 19 -8.12 -4.34 1.82
C LEU A 19 -6.81 -3.86 2.44
N ILE A 20 -6.86 -3.37 3.68
CA ILE A 20 -5.67 -3.00 4.44
C ILE A 20 -4.79 -4.24 4.69
N GLU A 21 -5.38 -5.35 5.12
CA GLU A 21 -4.66 -6.62 5.34
C GLU A 21 -4.01 -7.16 4.05
N GLU A 22 -4.72 -7.11 2.92
CA GLU A 22 -4.18 -7.50 1.61
C GLU A 22 -2.99 -6.62 1.21
N THR A 23 -3.11 -5.31 1.40
CA THR A 23 -2.04 -4.34 1.11
C THR A 23 -0.83 -4.56 2.00
N LEU A 24 -1.03 -4.77 3.30
CA LEU A 24 0.04 -5.08 4.26
C LEU A 24 0.74 -6.40 3.92
N SER A 25 -0.02 -7.41 3.51
CA SER A 25 0.52 -8.71 3.13
C SER A 25 1.38 -8.61 1.87
N SER A 26 0.92 -7.85 0.87
CA SER A 26 1.66 -7.60 -0.36
C SER A 26 2.97 -6.84 -0.09
N LEU A 27 2.89 -5.75 0.68
CA LEU A 27 4.08 -5.01 1.10
C LEU A 27 5.07 -5.88 1.88
N SER A 28 4.58 -6.73 2.77
CA SER A 28 5.44 -7.62 3.56
C SER A 28 6.18 -8.62 2.67
N ALA A 29 5.50 -9.16 1.65
CA ALA A 29 6.12 -10.05 0.67
C ALA A 29 7.18 -9.31 -0.15
N LEU A 30 6.89 -8.10 -0.62
CA LEU A 30 7.82 -7.26 -1.37
C LEU A 30 9.08 -6.94 -0.54
N LEU A 31 8.92 -6.47 0.70
CA LEU A 31 10.05 -6.15 1.56
C LEU A 31 10.86 -7.40 1.95
N ALA A 32 10.22 -8.55 2.15
CA ALA A 32 10.94 -9.79 2.38
C ALA A 32 11.82 -10.13 1.15
N ASP A 33 11.27 -10.04 -0.05
CA ASP A 33 12.01 -10.31 -1.29
C ASP A 33 13.19 -9.34 -1.47
N VAL A 34 12.96 -8.03 -1.28
CA VAL A 34 14.00 -7.00 -1.42
C VAL A 34 15.16 -7.17 -0.44
N PHE A 35 14.91 -7.60 0.80
CA PHE A 35 15.92 -7.66 1.86
C PHE A 35 16.46 -9.06 2.15
N THR A 36 15.87 -10.12 1.60
CA THR A 36 16.29 -11.51 1.83
C THR A 36 16.50 -12.33 0.57
N GLY A 37 16.11 -11.82 -0.60
CA GLY A 37 16.36 -12.46 -1.89
C GLY A 37 17.86 -12.68 -2.13
N ASP A 38 18.21 -13.88 -2.62
CA ASP A 38 19.59 -14.26 -2.95
C ASP A 38 20.15 -13.46 -4.16
N ASP A 39 19.26 -12.86 -4.95
CA ASP A 39 19.60 -11.94 -6.03
C ASP A 39 19.65 -10.50 -5.49
N VAL A 40 20.66 -9.74 -5.93
CA VAL A 40 20.74 -8.29 -5.67
C VAL A 40 19.54 -7.64 -6.34
N ASN A 41 18.44 -7.51 -5.59
CA ASN A 41 17.23 -6.88 -6.08
C ASN A 41 17.57 -5.43 -6.40
N GLU A 42 17.28 -4.98 -7.62
CA GLU A 42 17.55 -3.60 -8.06
C GLU A 42 16.91 -2.59 -7.10
N LEU A 43 15.74 -2.94 -6.54
CA LEU A 43 15.06 -2.12 -5.53
C LEU A 43 15.88 -1.92 -4.26
N LYS A 44 16.74 -2.88 -3.86
CA LYS A 44 17.57 -2.72 -2.65
C LYS A 44 18.54 -1.54 -2.78
N THR A 45 18.93 -1.18 -4.01
CA THR A 45 19.81 -0.03 -4.28
C THR A 45 19.11 1.32 -4.10
N GLU A 46 17.78 1.33 -4.16
CA GLU A 46 16.95 2.51 -3.88
C GLU A 46 16.74 2.72 -2.37
N PHE A 47 17.04 1.72 -1.53
CA PHE A 47 17.03 1.87 -0.08
C PHE A 47 18.41 2.25 0.46
N PRO A 48 18.49 2.96 1.61
CA PRO A 48 19.76 3.21 2.29
C PRO A 48 20.58 1.92 2.55
N GLU A 49 21.90 1.97 2.33
CA GLU A 49 22.79 0.80 2.34
C GLU A 49 22.73 0.00 3.65
N ASP A 50 22.69 0.69 4.79
CA ASP A 50 22.70 0.06 6.13
C ASP A 50 21.30 -0.29 6.65
N LEU A 51 20.24 -0.02 5.87
CA LEU A 51 18.87 -0.30 6.28
C LEU A 51 18.62 -1.82 6.30
N LYS A 52 18.08 -2.31 7.41
CA LYS A 52 17.58 -3.69 7.53
C LYS A 52 16.06 -3.68 7.59
N LEU A 53 15.46 -4.82 7.23
CA LEU A 53 14.01 -4.98 7.28
C LEU A 53 13.41 -4.63 8.66
N VAL A 54 14.11 -4.98 9.74
CA VAL A 54 13.68 -4.72 11.13
C VAL A 54 13.71 -3.24 11.52
N ASP A 55 14.35 -2.39 10.71
CA ASP A 55 14.42 -0.95 10.94
C ASP A 55 13.28 -0.19 10.22
N ILE A 56 12.47 -0.89 9.41
CA ILE A 56 11.36 -0.32 8.64
C ILE A 56 10.07 -0.45 9.46
N GLY A 57 9.54 0.70 9.88
CA GLY A 57 8.19 0.86 10.36
C GLY A 57 7.21 1.10 9.21
N ILE A 58 5.95 0.80 9.46
CA ILE A 58 4.86 1.03 8.51
C ILE A 58 3.70 1.74 9.20
N GLU A 59 3.11 2.70 8.51
CA GLU A 59 1.94 3.44 8.99
C GLU A 59 0.87 3.50 7.90
N LEU A 60 -0.38 3.22 8.24
CA LEU A 60 -1.48 3.42 7.30
C LEU A 60 -1.61 4.92 7.02
N LEU A 61 -1.32 5.34 5.79
CA LEU A 61 -1.42 6.73 5.39
C LEU A 61 -2.87 7.10 5.13
N HIS A 62 -3.54 6.38 4.22
CA HIS A 62 -4.96 6.59 3.95
C HIS A 62 -5.61 5.40 3.23
N VAL A 63 -6.95 5.42 3.24
CA VAL A 63 -7.77 4.64 2.31
C VAL A 63 -8.64 5.64 1.55
N ALA A 64 -8.36 5.81 0.26
CA ALA A 64 -9.05 6.74 -0.63
C ALA A 64 -10.01 6.01 -1.55
N MET A 65 -11.08 6.69 -1.94
CA MET A 65 -12.03 6.19 -2.93
C MET A 65 -12.13 7.21 -4.05
N TYR A 66 -11.91 6.74 -5.27
CA TYR A 66 -12.01 7.51 -6.49
C TYR A 66 -13.30 7.10 -7.19
N LEU A 67 -14.36 7.92 -7.07
CA LEU A 67 -15.65 7.64 -7.73
C LEU A 67 -15.66 8.08 -9.19
N GLU A 68 -14.93 9.16 -9.49
CA GLU A 68 -14.68 9.68 -10.82
C GLU A 68 -13.22 10.12 -10.85
N SER A 69 -12.42 9.52 -11.73
CA SER A 69 -11.01 9.83 -11.91
C SER A 69 -10.68 9.90 -13.40
N LYS A 70 -9.66 10.69 -13.76
CA LYS A 70 -9.08 10.63 -15.11
C LYS A 70 -8.09 9.48 -15.27
N GLU A 71 -7.63 8.94 -14.16
CA GLU A 71 -6.62 7.88 -14.08
C GLU A 71 -7.27 6.49 -14.08
N PHE A 72 -8.51 6.38 -13.58
CA PHE A 72 -9.23 5.11 -13.48
C PHE A 72 -10.54 5.17 -14.27
N GLU A 73 -10.75 4.19 -15.15
CA GLU A 73 -11.98 4.08 -15.97
C GLU A 73 -13.22 3.72 -15.14
N THR A 74 -13.01 3.05 -14.01
CA THR A 74 -14.05 2.64 -13.05
C THR A 74 -13.74 3.21 -11.66
N PRO A 75 -14.74 3.27 -10.76
CA PRO A 75 -14.48 3.58 -9.37
C PRO A 75 -13.39 2.69 -8.78
N ALA A 76 -12.46 3.30 -8.06
CA ALA A 76 -11.31 2.63 -7.50
C ALA A 76 -11.13 2.94 -6.01
N ILE A 77 -10.48 2.03 -5.29
CA ILE A 77 -10.08 2.20 -3.90
C ILE A 77 -8.57 2.09 -3.83
N GLU A 78 -7.92 3.10 -3.28
CA GLU A 78 -6.49 3.05 -2.99
C GLU A 78 -6.29 2.86 -1.49
N VAL A 79 -5.40 1.93 -1.15
CA VAL A 79 -4.89 1.78 0.21
C VAL A 79 -3.41 2.12 0.18
N SER A 80 -3.02 3.19 0.86
CA SER A 80 -1.64 3.67 0.90
C SER A 80 -1.03 3.47 2.28
N ILE A 81 0.18 2.94 2.30
CA ILE A 81 1.01 2.68 3.47
C ILE A 81 2.27 3.50 3.34
N LYS A 82 2.59 4.25 4.39
CA LYS A 82 3.83 4.98 4.52
C LYS A 82 4.90 4.09 5.15
N LEU A 83 6.10 4.12 4.57
CA LEU A 83 7.29 3.46 5.07
C LEU A 83 8.14 4.46 5.85
N ILE A 84 8.54 4.11 7.06
CA ILE A 84 9.38 4.97 7.92
C ILE A 84 10.59 4.21 8.46
N ILE A 85 11.68 4.94 8.75
CA ILE A 85 12.79 4.40 9.54
C ILE A 85 12.50 4.67 11.02
N ASP A 86 12.18 3.63 11.78
CA ASP A 86 11.74 3.71 13.20
C ASP A 86 12.70 4.49 14.12
N LYS A 87 13.99 4.52 13.77
CA LYS A 87 15.02 5.19 14.58
C LYS A 87 15.11 6.70 14.35
N GLN A 88 14.53 7.21 13.26
CA GLN A 88 14.74 8.59 12.82
C GLN A 88 13.46 9.31 12.39
N ASP A 89 12.30 8.66 12.44
CA ASP A 89 11.02 9.14 11.88
C ASP A 89 11.17 9.68 10.44
N TYR A 90 12.13 9.11 9.70
CA TYR A 90 12.43 9.48 8.33
C TYR A 90 11.52 8.71 7.39
N GLU A 91 10.81 9.42 6.51
CA GLU A 91 9.96 8.81 5.49
C GLU A 91 10.84 8.18 4.39
N LEU A 92 10.68 6.88 4.19
CA LEU A 92 11.31 6.16 3.08
C LEU A 92 10.50 6.28 1.79
N GLY A 93 9.19 6.49 1.93
CA GLY A 93 8.26 6.61 0.82
C GLY A 93 6.91 5.97 1.11
N THR A 94 6.17 5.68 0.05
CA THR A 94 4.80 5.16 0.11
C THR A 94 4.61 3.95 -0.78
N TYR A 95 3.87 2.99 -0.28
CA TYR A 95 3.38 1.82 -1.01
C TYR A 95 1.86 1.86 -1.09
N SER A 96 1.31 1.78 -2.30
CA SER A 96 -0.14 1.76 -2.53
C SER A 96 -0.56 0.53 -3.33
N LEU A 97 -1.69 -0.08 -2.94
CA LEU A 97 -2.46 -0.95 -3.82
C LEU A 97 -3.76 -0.27 -4.23
N ILE A 98 -4.11 -0.42 -5.51
CA ILE A 98 -5.35 0.10 -6.08
C ILE A 98 -6.25 -1.06 -6.50
N PHE A 99 -7.49 -1.00 -6.07
CA PHE A 99 -8.53 -2.00 -6.31
C PHE A 99 -9.69 -1.41 -7.13
N ASP A 100 -10.24 -2.19 -8.05
CA ASP A 100 -11.44 -1.79 -8.79
C ASP A 100 -12.74 -1.98 -8.00
N GLU A 101 -13.87 -1.65 -8.62
CA GLU A 101 -15.23 -1.87 -8.10
C GLU A 101 -15.57 -3.34 -7.78
N ASN A 102 -14.79 -4.30 -8.30
CA ASN A 102 -14.91 -5.72 -8.00
C ASN A 102 -14.00 -6.19 -6.85
N PHE A 103 -13.18 -5.30 -6.31
CA PHE A 103 -12.13 -5.57 -5.32
C PHE A 103 -11.00 -6.45 -5.86
N GLU A 104 -10.75 -6.36 -7.17
CA GLU A 104 -9.58 -6.94 -7.82
C GLU A 104 -8.47 -5.88 -7.85
N GLN A 105 -7.24 -6.28 -7.55
CA GLN A 105 -6.08 -5.40 -7.66
C GLN A 105 -5.86 -5.06 -9.14
N ILE A 106 -5.83 -3.77 -9.44
CA ILE A 106 -5.58 -3.27 -10.81
C ILE A 106 -4.25 -2.57 -10.93
N ASP A 107 -3.67 -2.12 -9.81
CA ASP A 107 -2.38 -1.43 -9.83
C ASP A 107 -1.66 -1.54 -8.48
N GLU A 108 -0.35 -1.34 -8.53
CA GLU A 108 0.59 -1.39 -7.41
C GLU A 108 1.68 -0.33 -7.60
N VAL A 109 1.85 0.53 -6.61
CA VAL A 109 2.77 1.68 -6.70
C VAL A 109 3.69 1.70 -5.49
N LEU A 110 4.99 1.67 -5.73
CA LEU A 110 6.02 1.97 -4.75
C LEU A 110 6.72 3.26 -5.16
N ASN A 111 6.60 4.31 -4.34
CA ASN A 111 7.34 5.55 -4.48
C ASN A 111 8.34 5.65 -3.34
N LEU A 112 9.63 5.77 -3.65
CA LEU A 112 10.71 5.97 -2.68
C LEU A 112 11.22 7.41 -2.80
N ASP A 113 11.58 8.02 -1.67
CA ASP A 113 12.07 9.41 -1.57
C ASP A 113 13.59 9.55 -1.76
#